data_AF-A0A7F5RN17-F1
#
_entry.id   AF-A0A7F5RN17-F1
#
_cell.length_a   1.000
_cell.length_b   1.000
_cell.length_c   1.000
_cell.angle_alpha   90.00
_cell.angle_beta   90.00
_cell.angle_gamma   90.00
#
_symmetry.space_group_name_H-M   'P 1'
#
loop_
_entity.id
_entity.type
_entity.pdbx_description
1 polymer ?
#
loop_
_entity_poly.entity_id
_entity_poly.type
_entity_poly.pdbx_seq_one_letter_code
_entity_poly.pdbx_strand_id
1 'polypeptide(L)'
;MSVVWEKGVFTGCISPSEFVAITSTNAARIFNLYPRKGCIAVGSDADLVIWNPNKTRVISAKTHHHAVDFNIFEGMECHGVPEYVLVSGRVCVDEGQLKVVQGFGRYIERPVFPPYVFHQLQNGSGYEKHLSELSIVEQKQDMNEHKGDQAVYLEEQTPQTAFTANDASTPCCKGARPESSRNLQDSTFSLSSENETDVERRSCIKVKNPPGGKSSGFW
;
A
#
# COMPACT_ATOMS: atom_id res chain seq x y z
N MET A 1 7.12 -12.58 12.07
CA MET A 1 6.56 -13.80 12.71
C MET A 1 7.10 -14.01 14.12
N SER A 2 8.42 -14.20 14.35
CA SER A 2 8.94 -14.52 15.70
C SER A 2 8.56 -13.50 16.79
N VAL A 3 8.58 -12.20 16.49
CA VAL A 3 8.15 -11.17 17.46
C VAL A 3 6.68 -11.32 17.85
N VAL A 4 5.80 -11.63 16.90
CA VAL A 4 4.36 -11.85 17.16
C VAL A 4 4.16 -13.15 17.92
N TRP A 5 4.94 -14.19 17.62
CA TRP A 5 4.93 -15.44 18.38
C TRP A 5 5.35 -15.21 19.83
N GLU A 6 6.48 -14.54 20.03
CA GLU A 6 7.02 -14.20 21.35
C GLU A 6 6.04 -13.37 22.19
N LYS A 7 5.47 -12.31 21.63
CA LYS A 7 4.60 -11.40 22.38
C LYS A 7 3.12 -11.80 22.41
N GLY A 8 2.72 -12.74 21.56
CA GLY A 8 1.34 -13.17 21.43
C GLY A 8 1.11 -14.59 21.91
N VAL A 9 1.76 -15.56 21.27
CA VAL A 9 1.53 -16.98 21.54
C VAL A 9 2.26 -17.44 22.80
N PHE A 10 3.53 -17.09 22.93
CA PHE A 10 4.35 -17.50 24.06
C PHE A 10 3.89 -16.87 25.38
N THR A 11 3.42 -15.62 25.35
CA THR A 11 2.79 -14.93 26.49
C THR A 11 1.38 -15.43 26.81
N GLY A 12 0.76 -16.22 25.92
CA GLY A 12 -0.62 -16.71 26.07
C GLY A 12 -1.71 -15.69 25.73
N CYS A 13 -1.38 -14.55 25.10
CA CYS A 13 -2.36 -13.55 24.68
C CYS A 13 -3.21 -14.00 23.50
N ILE A 14 -2.66 -14.83 22.61
CA ILE A 14 -3.36 -15.40 21.45
C ILE A 14 -3.00 -16.89 21.30
N SER A 15 -3.93 -17.66 20.74
CA SER A 15 -3.69 -19.06 20.38
C SER A 15 -2.81 -19.19 19.11
N PRO A 16 -2.15 -20.34 18.90
CA PRO A 16 -1.41 -20.61 17.66
C PRO A 16 -2.29 -20.50 16.40
N SER A 17 -3.57 -20.87 16.48
CA SER A 17 -4.52 -20.76 15.38
C SER A 17 -4.83 -19.30 15.04
N GLU A 18 -4.99 -18.44 16.06
CA GLU A 18 -5.16 -17.00 15.86
C GLU A 18 -3.88 -16.35 15.30
N PHE A 19 -2.70 -16.81 15.72
CA PHE A 19 -1.43 -16.41 15.12
C PHE A 19 -1.40 -16.68 13.61
N VAL A 20 -1.84 -17.86 13.17
CA VAL A 20 -1.97 -18.17 11.73
C VAL A 20 -2.98 -17.23 11.05
N ALA A 21 -4.11 -16.97 11.71
CA ALA A 21 -5.15 -16.10 11.18
C ALA A 21 -4.64 -14.67 10.93
N ILE A 22 -3.96 -14.06 11.90
CA ILE A 22 -3.47 -12.67 11.79
C ILE A 22 -2.24 -12.52 10.89
N THR A 23 -1.42 -13.57 10.76
CA THR A 23 -0.18 -13.51 9.95
C THR A 23 -0.39 -13.91 8.49
N SER A 24 -1.45 -14.66 8.16
CA SER A 24 -1.65 -15.18 6.80
C SER A 24 -3.12 -15.25 6.37
N THR A 25 -3.98 -15.98 7.08
CA THR A 25 -5.31 -16.35 6.58
C THR A 25 -6.21 -15.12 6.40
N ASN A 26 -6.21 -14.19 7.34
CA ASN A 26 -7.04 -12.98 7.24
C ASN A 26 -6.57 -12.07 6.11
N ALA A 27 -5.25 -11.92 5.92
CA ALA A 27 -4.70 -11.19 4.78
C ALA A 27 -5.14 -11.85 3.45
N ALA A 28 -5.07 -13.18 3.35
CA ALA A 28 -5.53 -13.91 2.16
C ALA A 28 -7.03 -13.70 1.90
N ARG A 29 -7.88 -13.70 2.94
CA ARG A 29 -9.33 -13.43 2.78
C ARG A 29 -9.62 -11.99 2.34
N ILE A 30 -8.97 -11.01 2.99
CA ILE A 30 -9.13 -9.58 2.68
C ILE A 30 -8.69 -9.29 1.24
N PHE A 31 -7.58 -9.87 0.79
CA PHE A 31 -7.03 -9.64 -0.55
C PHE A 31 -7.53 -10.62 -1.62
N ASN A 32 -8.61 -11.35 -1.36
CA ASN A 32 -9.25 -12.27 -2.30
C ASN A 32 -8.33 -13.39 -2.84
N LEU A 33 -7.47 -13.92 -1.97
CA LEU A 33 -6.52 -15.00 -2.28
C LEU A 33 -6.84 -16.31 -1.56
N TYR A 34 -7.80 -16.32 -0.64
CA TYR A 34 -8.23 -17.53 0.05
C TYR A 34 -9.17 -18.36 -0.85
N PRO A 35 -9.03 -19.70 -0.92
CA PRO A 35 -8.13 -20.58 -0.16
C PRO A 35 -6.77 -20.84 -0.83
N ARG A 36 -6.47 -20.23 -1.98
CA ARG A 36 -5.20 -20.43 -2.69
C ARG A 36 -3.97 -20.10 -1.83
N LYS A 37 -4.05 -19.06 -0.99
CA LYS A 37 -3.03 -18.65 -0.01
C LYS A 37 -3.59 -18.66 1.41
N GLY A 38 -2.70 -18.75 2.39
CA GLY A 38 -3.04 -18.62 3.81
C GLY A 38 -3.86 -19.80 4.37
N CYS A 39 -3.81 -20.95 3.71
CA CYS A 39 -4.47 -22.19 4.10
C CYS A 39 -3.59 -23.40 3.74
N ILE A 40 -3.65 -24.45 4.55
CA ILE A 40 -3.08 -25.76 4.25
C ILE A 40 -4.24 -26.66 3.86
N ALA A 41 -4.54 -26.73 2.56
CA ALA A 41 -5.59 -27.53 2.00
C ALA A 41 -5.20 -28.05 0.61
N VAL A 42 -5.86 -29.12 0.18
CA VAL A 42 -5.68 -29.65 -1.18
C VAL A 42 -6.07 -28.58 -2.19
N GLY A 43 -5.18 -28.29 -3.15
CA GLY A 43 -5.37 -27.25 -4.16
C GLY A 43 -4.86 -25.86 -3.77
N SER A 44 -4.43 -25.64 -2.52
CA SER A 44 -3.72 -24.43 -2.12
C SER A 44 -2.27 -24.44 -2.60
N ASP A 45 -1.69 -23.25 -2.80
CA ASP A 45 -0.27 -23.14 -3.13
C ASP A 45 0.57 -23.61 -1.93
N ALA A 46 1.63 -24.36 -2.19
CA ALA A 46 2.54 -24.90 -1.18
C ALA A 46 3.51 -23.84 -0.63
N ASP A 47 2.96 -22.76 -0.08
CA ASP A 47 3.68 -21.74 0.69
C ASP A 47 3.57 -22.08 2.17
N LEU A 48 4.57 -22.77 2.70
CA LEU A 48 4.54 -23.39 4.02
C LEU A 48 5.74 -22.96 4.86
N VAL A 49 5.55 -22.93 6.18
CA VAL A 49 6.64 -22.70 7.13
C VAL A 49 6.64 -23.83 8.14
N ILE A 50 7.75 -24.55 8.24
CA ILE A 50 7.99 -25.47 9.35
C ILE A 50 8.51 -24.61 10.51
N TRP A 51 7.68 -24.50 11.54
CA TRP A 51 7.88 -23.61 12.66
C TRP A 51 8.28 -24.40 13.90
N ASN A 52 9.44 -24.08 14.49
CA ASN A 52 9.86 -24.68 15.74
C ASN A 52 9.54 -23.73 16.92
N PRO A 53 8.54 -24.04 17.75
CA PRO A 53 8.12 -23.18 18.86
C PRO A 53 9.12 -23.17 20.02
N ASN A 54 9.95 -24.22 20.16
CA ASN A 54 10.89 -24.39 21.27
C ASN A 54 12.26 -23.77 20.99
N LYS A 55 12.58 -23.53 19.71
CA LYS A 55 13.84 -22.89 19.33
C LYS A 55 13.76 -21.40 19.63
N THR A 56 14.83 -20.87 20.22
CA THR A 56 14.99 -19.44 20.48
C THR A 56 16.01 -18.82 19.53
N ARG A 57 15.86 -17.53 19.28
CA ARG A 57 16.88 -16.71 18.62
C ARG A 57 16.90 -15.31 19.20
N VAL A 58 18.07 -14.70 19.24
CA VAL A 58 18.22 -13.27 19.54
C VAL A 58 18.25 -12.51 18.22
N ILE A 59 17.38 -11.51 18.08
CA ILE A 59 17.34 -10.66 16.90
C ILE A 59 18.53 -9.70 16.94
N SER A 60 19.33 -9.69 15.88
CA SER A 60 20.43 -8.74 15.72
C SER A 60 20.61 -8.31 14.27
N ALA A 61 20.96 -7.04 14.05
CA ALA A 61 21.36 -6.46 12.76
C ALA A 61 22.54 -7.20 12.13
N LYS A 62 23.42 -7.80 12.94
CA LYS A 62 24.55 -8.60 12.41
C LYS A 62 24.13 -9.90 11.73
N THR A 63 22.92 -10.39 12.03
CA THR A 63 22.45 -11.73 11.63
C THR A 63 21.19 -11.69 10.77
N HIS A 64 20.52 -10.54 10.66
CA HIS A 64 19.33 -10.42 9.84
C HIS A 64 19.70 -10.43 8.34
N HIS A 65 18.69 -10.61 7.49
CA HIS A 65 18.86 -10.62 6.04
C HIS A 65 18.37 -9.31 5.40
N HIS A 66 18.25 -8.24 6.19
CA HIS A 66 17.86 -6.92 5.68
C HIS A 66 19.10 -6.21 5.12
N ALA A 67 18.91 -5.29 4.17
CA ALA A 67 20.01 -4.49 3.62
C ALA A 67 20.43 -3.31 4.52
N VAL A 68 19.68 -3.06 5.60
CA VAL A 68 19.88 -1.95 6.53
C VAL A 68 20.79 -2.40 7.67
N ASP A 69 21.60 -1.50 8.23
CA ASP A 69 22.63 -1.76 9.24
C ASP A 69 22.14 -1.71 10.71
N PHE A 70 20.84 -1.56 10.94
CA PHE A 70 20.23 -1.56 12.27
C PHE A 70 18.96 -2.41 12.33
N ASN A 71 18.55 -2.78 13.55
CA ASN A 71 17.29 -3.47 13.80
C ASN A 71 16.57 -2.84 14.99
N ILE A 72 15.29 -2.53 14.84
CA ILE A 72 14.47 -1.96 15.94
C ILE A 72 14.22 -2.96 17.07
N PHE A 73 14.43 -4.26 16.81
CA PHE A 73 14.29 -5.34 17.78
C PHE A 73 15.65 -5.87 18.25
N GLU A 74 16.72 -5.07 18.16
CA GLU A 74 18.07 -5.48 18.55
C GLU A 74 18.10 -6.05 19.99
N GLY A 75 18.72 -7.23 20.15
CA GLY A 75 18.86 -7.89 21.44
C GLY A 75 17.59 -8.60 21.94
N MET A 76 16.47 -8.53 21.21
CA MET A 76 15.25 -9.23 21.60
C MET A 76 15.39 -10.73 21.40
N GLU A 77 15.28 -11.48 22.49
CA GLU A 77 15.10 -12.93 22.43
C GLU A 77 13.66 -13.27 22.03
N CYS A 78 13.51 -14.18 21.08
CA CYS A 78 12.21 -14.66 20.61
C CYS A 78 12.21 -16.18 20.52
N HIS A 79 11.18 -16.77 21.10
CA HIS A 79 10.77 -18.14 20.85
C HIS A 79 10.04 -18.23 19.50
N GLY A 80 10.07 -19.40 18.87
CA GLY A 80 9.45 -19.59 17.57
C GLY A 80 10.36 -19.12 16.43
N VAL A 81 10.99 -20.09 15.79
CA VAL A 81 11.90 -19.85 14.65
C VAL A 81 11.43 -20.65 13.44
N PRO A 82 11.39 -20.04 12.24
CA PRO A 82 11.15 -20.79 11.01
C PRO A 82 12.40 -21.63 10.69
N GLU A 83 12.26 -22.96 10.71
CA GLU A 83 13.35 -23.87 10.34
C GLU A 83 13.39 -24.08 8.84
N TYR A 84 12.22 -24.29 8.23
CA TYR A 84 12.08 -24.43 6.79
C TYR A 84 11.02 -23.48 6.28
N VAL A 85 11.30 -22.84 5.15
CA VAL A 85 10.32 -22.02 4.42
C VAL A 85 10.22 -22.55 3.02
N LEU A 86 9.02 -22.98 2.64
CA LEU A 86 8.69 -23.46 1.33
C LEU A 86 7.90 -22.38 0.60
N VAL A 87 8.26 -22.13 -0.65
CA VAL A 87 7.53 -21.22 -1.55
C VAL A 87 7.15 -22.01 -2.79
N SER A 88 5.86 -22.14 -3.06
CA SER A 88 5.31 -22.91 -4.18
C SER A 88 5.92 -24.32 -4.30
N GLY A 89 6.12 -24.98 -3.15
CA GLY A 89 6.65 -26.34 -3.07
C GLY A 89 8.18 -26.47 -3.08
N ARG A 90 8.93 -25.37 -3.22
CA ARG A 90 10.39 -25.37 -3.19
C ARG A 90 10.90 -24.91 -1.83
N VAL A 91 11.85 -25.65 -1.23
CA VAL A 91 12.54 -25.24 -0.02
C VAL A 91 13.44 -24.04 -0.34
N CYS A 92 13.11 -22.89 0.25
CA CYS A 92 13.79 -21.61 0.05
C CYS A 92 14.62 -21.18 1.26
N VAL A 93 14.24 -21.63 2.46
CA VAL A 93 15.06 -21.51 3.67
C VAL A 93 15.19 -22.89 4.28
N ASP A 94 16.41 -23.24 4.65
CA ASP A 94 16.78 -24.53 5.23
C ASP A 94 17.72 -24.27 6.42
N GLU A 95 17.21 -24.45 7.63
CA GLU A 95 17.92 -24.27 8.90
C GLU A 95 18.66 -22.92 9.03
N GLY A 96 18.05 -21.86 8.48
CA GLY A 96 18.61 -20.51 8.48
C GLY A 96 19.48 -20.18 7.26
N GLN A 97 19.75 -21.14 6.38
CA GLN A 97 20.40 -20.88 5.10
C GLN A 97 19.37 -20.53 4.02
N LEU A 98 19.60 -19.41 3.33
CA LEU A 98 18.76 -18.96 2.23
C LEU A 98 19.19 -19.66 0.92
N LYS A 99 18.26 -20.40 0.31
CA LYS A 99 18.44 -21.17 -0.93
C LYS A 99 17.41 -20.71 -1.98
N VAL A 100 17.54 -19.46 -2.44
CA VAL A 100 16.59 -18.83 -3.36
C VAL A 100 17.21 -18.51 -4.72
N VAL A 101 16.36 -18.45 -5.75
CA VAL A 101 16.72 -17.95 -7.08
C VAL A 101 15.96 -16.64 -7.29
N GLN A 102 16.67 -15.59 -7.70
CA GLN A 102 16.06 -14.31 -8.02
C GLN A 102 15.01 -14.47 -9.13
N GLY A 103 13.84 -13.84 -8.96
CA GLY A 103 12.74 -13.93 -9.93
C GLY A 103 11.89 -15.20 -9.85
N PHE A 104 12.11 -16.08 -8.86
CA PHE A 104 11.27 -17.26 -8.66
C PHE A 104 9.82 -16.91 -8.27
N GLY A 105 9.64 -15.82 -7.51
CA GLY A 105 8.32 -15.30 -7.15
C GLY A 105 7.53 -14.82 -8.36
N ARG A 106 6.20 -14.97 -8.31
CA ARG A 106 5.29 -14.57 -9.40
C ARG A 106 4.26 -13.58 -8.90
N TYR A 107 3.84 -12.68 -9.77
CA TYR A 107 2.68 -11.84 -9.53
C TYR A 107 1.42 -12.71 -9.41
N ILE A 108 0.53 -12.33 -8.49
CA ILE A 108 -0.75 -13.00 -8.29
C ILE A 108 -1.83 -11.96 -8.49
N GLU A 109 -2.64 -12.16 -9.55
CA GLU A 109 -3.80 -11.34 -9.80
C GLU A 109 -4.86 -11.56 -8.72
N ARG A 110 -5.49 -10.46 -8.30
CA ARG A 110 -6.50 -10.45 -7.23
C ARG A 110 -7.82 -9.97 -7.83
N PRO A 111 -8.86 -10.82 -7.86
CA PRO A 111 -10.16 -10.37 -8.33
C PRO A 111 -10.71 -9.27 -7.44
N VAL A 112 -11.37 -8.29 -8.05
CA VAL A 112 -12.07 -7.22 -7.35
C VAL A 112 -13.26 -7.76 -6.54
N PHE A 113 -13.75 -6.95 -5.60
CA PHE A 113 -14.88 -7.28 -4.71
C PHE A 113 -14.68 -8.57 -3.88
N PRO A 114 -13.62 -8.66 -3.05
CA PRO A 114 -13.45 -9.77 -2.11
C PRO A 114 -14.72 -10.01 -1.28
N PRO A 115 -15.32 -11.21 -1.31
CA PRO A 115 -16.53 -11.49 -0.55
C PRO A 115 -16.35 -11.22 0.94
N TYR A 116 -15.19 -11.55 1.51
CA TYR A 116 -14.89 -11.31 2.93
C TYR A 116 -15.06 -9.85 3.36
N VAL A 117 -14.81 -8.88 2.47
CA VAL A 117 -14.94 -7.44 2.74
C VAL A 117 -16.30 -6.90 2.28
N PHE A 118 -16.78 -7.36 1.12
CA PHE A 118 -17.93 -6.77 0.44
C PHE A 118 -19.25 -7.54 0.58
N HIS A 119 -19.28 -8.67 1.30
CA HIS A 119 -20.48 -9.50 1.49
C HIS A 119 -21.67 -8.72 2.05
N GLN A 120 -21.45 -7.73 2.92
CA GLN A 120 -22.52 -6.89 3.45
C GLN A 120 -23.17 -5.99 2.38
N LEU A 121 -22.41 -5.55 1.37
CA LEU A 121 -22.95 -4.76 0.26
C LEU A 121 -23.68 -5.63 -0.76
N GLN A 122 -23.30 -6.90 -0.89
CA GLN A 122 -23.94 -7.84 -1.80
C GLN A 122 -25.29 -8.35 -1.26
N ASN A 123 -25.42 -8.50 0.05
CA ASN A 123 -26.65 -8.97 0.68
C ASN A 123 -27.56 -7.83 1.18
N GLY A 124 -27.00 -6.63 1.37
CA GLY A 124 -27.76 -5.44 1.70
C GLY A 124 -28.35 -4.82 0.43
N SER A 125 -29.67 -4.92 0.27
CA SER A 125 -30.50 -4.21 -0.72
C SER A 125 -30.42 -2.66 -0.65
N GLY A 126 -29.37 -2.11 -0.04
CA GLY A 126 -29.14 -0.67 0.15
C GLY A 126 -28.21 -0.06 -0.91
N TYR A 127 -27.30 -0.85 -1.50
CA TYR A 127 -26.40 -0.34 -2.54
C TYR A 127 -27.14 -0.05 -3.86
N GLU A 128 -28.06 -0.93 -4.27
CA GLU A 128 -28.94 -0.68 -5.43
C GLU A 128 -29.87 0.52 -5.21
N LYS A 129 -30.37 0.73 -3.99
CA LYS A 129 -31.20 1.92 -3.67
C LYS A 129 -30.41 3.22 -3.86
N HIS A 130 -29.18 3.27 -3.36
CA HIS A 130 -28.35 4.47 -3.44
C HIS A 130 -27.84 4.76 -4.86
N LEU A 131 -27.56 3.72 -5.66
CA LEU A 131 -27.23 3.87 -7.09
C LEU A 131 -28.45 4.30 -7.91
N SER A 132 -29.65 3.78 -7.61
CA SER A 132 -30.88 4.21 -8.27
C SER A 132 -31.21 5.67 -7.94
N GLU A 133 -31.03 6.12 -6.69
CA GLU A 133 -31.20 7.52 -6.30
C GLU A 133 -30.21 8.45 -7.03
N LEU A 134 -28.95 8.04 -7.19
CA LEU A 134 -27.95 8.83 -7.93
C LEU A 134 -28.30 8.93 -9.43
N SER A 135 -28.72 7.83 -10.07
CA SER A 135 -29.16 7.85 -11.47
C SER A 135 -30.44 8.68 -11.68
N ILE A 136 -31.34 8.72 -10.69
CA ILE A 136 -32.55 9.53 -10.73
C ILE A 136 -32.23 11.03 -10.59
N VAL A 137 -31.17 11.40 -9.85
CA VAL A 137 -30.71 12.79 -9.72
C VAL A 137 -30.12 13.31 -11.04
N GLU A 138 -29.32 12.51 -11.75
CA GLU A 138 -28.79 12.86 -13.07
C GLU A 138 -29.92 13.03 -14.10
N GLN A 139 -30.87 12.10 -14.16
CA GLN A 139 -32.02 12.19 -15.09
C GLN A 139 -32.96 13.36 -14.79
N LYS A 140 -33.08 13.79 -13.52
CA LYS A 140 -33.88 14.96 -13.14
C LYS A 140 -33.20 16.28 -13.45
N GLN A 141 -31.87 16.32 -13.49
CA GLN A 141 -31.13 17.52 -13.90
C GLN A 141 -31.29 17.76 -15.40
N ASP A 142 -31.25 16.70 -16.23
CA ASP A 142 -31.42 16.82 -17.68
C ASP A 142 -32.84 17.23 -18.12
N MET A 143 -33.87 16.89 -17.33
CA MET A 143 -35.26 17.21 -17.64
C MET A 143 -35.68 18.63 -17.23
N ASN A 144 -34.88 19.34 -16.43
CA ASN A 144 -35.21 20.67 -15.90
C ASN A 144 -34.61 21.84 -16.72
N GLU A 145 -33.85 21.56 -17.79
CA GLU A 145 -33.25 22.61 -18.63
C GLU A 145 -34.15 23.13 -19.77
N HIS A 146 -35.38 22.62 -19.93
CA HIS A 146 -36.30 23.05 -20.99
C HIS A 146 -37.57 23.71 -20.46
N LYS A 147 -37.46 24.94 -19.93
CA LYS A 147 -38.50 26.00 -20.02
C LYS A 147 -38.02 27.37 -19.46
N GLY A 148 -37.75 28.31 -20.36
CA GLY A 148 -38.08 29.74 -20.19
C GLY A 148 -36.93 30.75 -19.95
N ASP A 149 -36.37 31.31 -21.04
CA ASP A 149 -36.18 32.75 -21.37
C ASP A 149 -36.40 33.79 -20.23
N GLN A 150 -35.60 34.86 -19.98
CA GLN A 150 -34.74 35.71 -20.83
C GLN A 150 -33.75 36.59 -20.01
N ALA A 151 -32.49 36.65 -20.50
CA ALA A 151 -31.41 37.68 -20.53
C ALA A 151 -31.18 38.77 -19.45
N VAL A 152 -29.92 38.84 -18.96
CA VAL A 152 -29.13 40.09 -18.80
C VAL A 152 -27.67 39.82 -19.21
N TYR A 153 -27.14 40.63 -20.13
CA TYR A 153 -25.77 40.55 -20.66
C TYR A 153 -24.78 41.33 -19.78
N LEU A 154 -23.63 40.73 -19.46
CA LEU A 154 -22.34 41.42 -19.34
C LEU A 154 -21.24 40.48 -19.87
N GLU A 155 -20.39 41.03 -20.71
CA GLU A 155 -19.43 40.37 -21.61
C GLU A 155 -18.06 40.25 -20.93
N GLU A 156 -17.42 39.08 -20.94
CA GLU A 156 -15.96 38.99 -20.82
C GLU A 156 -15.38 37.76 -21.54
N GLN A 157 -14.86 38.06 -22.74
CA GLN A 157 -13.71 37.51 -23.48
C GLN A 157 -13.38 36.00 -23.42
N THR A 158 -13.51 35.36 -24.60
CA THR A 158 -13.04 34.01 -24.93
C THR A 158 -11.51 33.94 -25.07
N PRO A 159 -10.89 32.74 -24.90
CA PRO A 159 -10.49 32.03 -26.11
C PRO A 159 -10.82 30.52 -26.13
N GLN A 160 -11.30 30.13 -27.32
CA GLN A 160 -11.14 28.88 -28.08
C GLN A 160 -9.96 27.98 -27.64
N THR A 161 -9.96 26.64 -27.74
CA THR A 161 -10.61 25.72 -28.67
C THR A 161 -10.44 24.27 -28.17
N ALA A 162 -11.37 23.42 -28.61
CA ALA A 162 -11.47 21.97 -28.52
C ALA A 162 -10.17 21.15 -28.57
N PHE A 163 -10.12 20.02 -27.86
CA PHE A 163 -9.56 18.76 -28.38
C PHE A 163 -10.26 17.51 -27.83
N THR A 164 -10.52 16.60 -28.77
CA THR A 164 -11.12 15.27 -28.69
C THR A 164 -10.20 14.21 -28.09
N ALA A 165 -10.80 13.07 -27.74
CA ALA A 165 -10.16 11.85 -27.26
C ALA A 165 -9.00 11.34 -28.14
N ASN A 166 -7.84 11.15 -27.52
CA ASN A 166 -6.90 10.02 -27.61
C ASN A 166 -5.55 10.44 -27.01
N ASP A 167 -4.74 9.46 -26.58
CA ASP A 167 -3.41 9.57 -25.96
C ASP A 167 -3.36 9.94 -24.47
N ALA A 168 -3.59 8.92 -23.62
CA ALA A 168 -2.95 8.86 -22.31
C ALA A 168 -1.45 8.54 -22.48
N SER A 169 -0.68 9.48 -23.02
CA SER A 169 0.79 9.40 -23.03
C SER A 169 1.33 9.83 -21.67
N THR A 170 1.88 8.89 -20.90
CA THR A 170 2.68 9.18 -19.72
C THR A 170 3.93 9.97 -20.15
N PRO A 171 4.21 11.18 -19.64
CA PRO A 171 5.36 11.94 -20.12
C PRO A 171 6.64 11.41 -19.45
N CYS A 172 7.26 10.42 -20.08
CA CYS A 172 8.68 10.09 -19.87
C CYS A 172 9.51 10.81 -20.94
N CYS A 173 9.59 12.14 -20.91
CA CYS A 173 10.44 12.93 -21.83
C CYS A 173 10.96 14.19 -21.13
N LYS A 174 12.28 14.43 -21.22
CA LYS A 174 12.95 15.66 -20.79
C LYS A 174 12.53 16.82 -21.70
N GLY A 175 11.75 17.77 -21.17
CA GLY A 175 11.39 19.01 -21.84
C GLY A 175 11.09 20.12 -20.82
N ALA A 176 11.39 21.37 -21.18
CA ALA A 176 11.17 22.53 -20.32
C ALA A 176 9.66 22.79 -20.12
N ARG A 177 9.26 23.00 -18.87
CA ARG A 177 7.86 23.25 -18.48
C ARG A 177 7.48 24.69 -18.85
N PRO A 178 6.30 24.94 -19.45
CA PRO A 178 5.85 26.29 -19.73
C PRO A 178 5.58 27.07 -18.43
N GLU A 179 6.10 28.29 -18.40
CA GLU A 179 6.18 29.16 -17.24
C GLU A 179 4.86 29.92 -17.04
N SER A 180 3.82 29.23 -16.55
CA SER A 180 2.61 29.88 -16.03
C SER A 180 1.66 29.00 -15.21
N SER A 181 1.91 27.69 -15.07
CA SER A 181 1.07 26.84 -14.20
C SER A 181 1.44 27.04 -12.73
N ARG A 182 0.60 27.74 -11.95
CA ARG A 182 0.75 27.87 -10.50
C ARG A 182 0.75 26.48 -9.84
N ASN A 183 1.74 26.24 -8.99
CA ASN A 183 1.89 25.00 -8.25
C ASN A 183 1.02 25.06 -6.99
N LEU A 184 0.08 24.12 -6.83
CA LEU A 184 -0.79 24.02 -5.66
C LEU A 184 -0.02 23.72 -4.35
N GLN A 185 1.24 23.28 -4.45
CA GLN A 185 2.10 23.02 -3.29
C GLN A 185 2.83 24.26 -2.77
N ASP A 186 2.78 25.39 -3.49
CA ASP A 186 3.39 26.66 -3.08
C ASP A 186 2.34 27.65 -2.49
N SER A 187 1.18 27.14 -2.06
CA SER A 187 0.13 27.96 -1.41
C SER A 187 0.50 28.29 0.04
N THR A 188 0.87 29.54 0.29
CA THR A 188 1.10 30.08 1.65
C THR A 188 -0.24 30.46 2.28
N PHE A 189 -0.95 29.50 2.87
CA PHE A 189 -2.02 29.82 3.83
C PHE A 189 -1.38 30.06 5.20
N SER A 190 -1.19 31.33 5.56
CA SER A 190 -0.85 31.74 6.93
C SER A 190 -2.12 32.02 7.71
N LEU A 191 -2.43 31.17 8.70
CA LEU A 191 -3.38 31.50 9.77
C LEU A 191 -2.58 32.02 10.97
N SER A 192 -2.61 33.33 11.16
CA SER A 192 -2.05 33.99 12.34
C SER A 192 -3.12 34.13 13.42
N SER A 193 -2.88 33.49 14.57
CA SER A 193 -3.12 34.09 15.89
C SER A 193 -2.18 33.44 16.91
N GLU A 194 -1.12 34.18 17.23
CA GLU A 194 -0.57 34.41 18.58
C GLU A 194 -0.35 33.19 19.51
N ASN A 195 0.92 32.83 19.70
CA ASN A 195 1.54 32.82 21.03
C ASN A 195 3.07 32.80 20.91
N GLU A 196 3.69 33.78 21.56
CA GLU A 196 5.13 33.93 21.73
C GLU A 196 5.77 32.70 22.36
N THR A 197 6.95 32.32 21.87
CA THR A 197 8.11 31.94 22.69
C THR A 197 9.32 31.81 21.77
N ASP A 198 10.33 32.64 22.03
CA ASP A 198 11.62 32.66 21.36
C ASP A 198 12.30 31.28 21.38
N VAL A 199 12.47 30.68 20.20
CA VAL A 199 13.52 29.70 19.95
C VAL A 199 14.09 29.99 18.56
N GLU A 200 15.34 30.45 18.52
CA GLU A 200 16.11 30.68 17.31
C GLU A 200 16.00 29.47 16.35
N ARG A 201 15.21 29.62 15.29
CA ARG A 201 15.05 28.60 14.26
C ARG A 201 16.36 28.44 13.48
N ARG A 202 17.07 27.35 13.76
CA ARG A 202 18.21 26.91 12.94
C ARG A 202 17.80 26.79 11.47
N SER A 203 18.56 27.44 10.59
CA SER A 203 18.40 27.33 9.15
C SER A 203 18.55 25.88 8.70
N CYS A 204 17.57 25.38 7.98
CA CYS A 204 17.62 24.05 7.39
C CYS A 204 18.72 23.99 6.32
N ILE A 205 19.70 23.10 6.52
CA ILE A 205 20.75 22.83 5.53
C ILE A 205 20.11 22.07 4.37
N LYS A 206 19.98 22.71 3.20
CA LYS A 206 19.66 22.02 1.94
C LYS A 206 20.86 21.18 1.52
N VAL A 207 20.77 19.86 1.72
CA VAL A 207 21.75 18.90 1.19
C VAL A 207 21.56 18.78 -0.32
N LYS A 208 22.39 19.50 -1.08
CA LYS A 208 22.44 19.43 -2.54
C LYS A 208 23.40 18.31 -2.95
N ASN A 209 23.00 17.05 -2.70
CA ASN A 209 23.47 15.76 -3.25
C ASN A 209 23.29 14.65 -2.19
N PRO A 210 22.35 13.70 -2.34
CA PRO A 210 22.26 12.55 -1.44
C PRO A 210 23.52 11.65 -1.58
N PRO A 211 23.86 10.85 -0.55
CA PRO A 211 25.02 9.96 -0.58
C PRO A 211 24.75 8.78 -1.51
N GLY A 212 25.02 9.01 -2.80
CA GLY A 212 24.97 8.06 -3.89
C GLY A 212 25.75 8.71 -5.03
N GLY A 213 27.02 8.33 -5.15
CA GLY A 213 28.00 8.98 -6.01
C GLY A 213 27.55 9.14 -7.46
N LYS A 214 28.14 10.15 -8.13
CA LYS A 214 28.00 10.38 -9.58
C LYS A 214 28.49 9.12 -10.33
N SER A 215 27.63 8.47 -11.11
CA SER A 215 28.09 7.46 -12.07
C SER A 215 28.76 8.17 -13.25
N SER A 216 30.08 8.31 -13.18
CA SER A 216 30.93 8.64 -14.32
C SER A 216 31.64 7.38 -14.78
N GLY A 217 31.46 7.01 -16.04
CA GLY A 217 32.40 6.15 -16.75
C GLY A 217 31.76 5.01 -17.53
N PHE A 218 31.59 5.25 -18.83
CA PHE A 218 31.75 4.24 -19.86
C PHE A 218 32.91 3.28 -19.54
N TRP A 219 32.67 1.98 -19.58
CA TRP A 219 33.34 0.94 -20.37
C TRP A 219 32.57 -0.37 -20.18
#